data_AF-A0A1F6I134-F1
#
_entry.id   AF-A0A1F6I134-F1
#
_cell.length_a   1.000
_cell.length_b   1.000
_cell.length_c   1.000
_cell.angle_alpha   90.00
_cell.angle_beta   90.00
_cell.angle_gamma   90.00
#
_symmetry.space_group_name_H-M   'P 1'
#
loop_
_entity.id
_entity.type
_entity.pdbx_description
1 polymer ?
#
loop_
_entity_poly.entity_id
_entity_poly.type
_entity_poly.pdbx_seq_one_letter_code
_entity_poly.pdbx_strand_id
1 'polypeptide(L)'
;MVVTERAPAISRPPVFSLPALYIAKDFAKEFTSAHFKEAEYENFDALKLAVALSWYNYVLSEDGLQSARQTQIKLSNLITEEREASSPFNPLPTIGIEIESPNKPLRMKPVLFDEYARFFDKIGMPRNKINKSFVEFFDGDPSYWEFSPPPSFSARVQSTIISQLIRGNFVPHLQDSQDPDDIKKYLSNKLVSLHINLGIPPKVGLKYGYQLYSNRDLNIFVSSFAVGFTSPKRLECRQNKKSFFKIRVGTQTPKSLWSPGRIEVVSMEMRDQSAYRALRQIQLVAVALFAHLENPNSAFGRIWQEAELELFYLYTGTGYISETDELKDNNTVKQMARDKKVVDATRAILNRQALKVSAFIAKQKTAA
;
A
#
# COMPACT_ATOMS: atom_id res chain seq x y z
N MET A 1 -17.71 -15.80 24.77
CA MET A 1 -16.46 -16.59 24.83
C MET A 1 -15.65 -16.23 23.59
N VAL A 2 -14.69 -15.31 23.74
CA VAL A 2 -13.89 -14.78 22.62
C VAL A 2 -12.85 -15.84 22.30
N VAL A 3 -13.00 -16.53 21.17
CA VAL A 3 -11.93 -17.36 20.60
C VAL A 3 -10.89 -16.37 20.08
N THR A 4 -9.87 -16.12 20.89
CA THR A 4 -8.65 -15.48 20.42
C THR A 4 -7.96 -16.48 19.52
N GLU A 5 -8.10 -16.30 18.20
CA GLU A 5 -7.23 -16.96 17.23
C GLU A 5 -5.78 -16.68 17.65
N ARG A 6 -5.06 -17.72 18.11
CA ARG A 6 -3.63 -17.62 18.37
C ARG A 6 -2.94 -17.30 17.05
N ALA A 7 -2.40 -16.10 16.94
CA ALA A 7 -1.61 -15.69 15.78
C ALA A 7 -0.27 -16.47 15.71
N PRO A 8 0.26 -16.69 14.50
CA PRO A 8 1.48 -17.46 14.29
C PRO A 8 2.72 -16.69 14.75
N ALA A 9 3.58 -17.39 15.49
CA ALA A 9 4.92 -16.93 15.83
C ALA A 9 5.73 -16.61 14.56
N ILE A 10 6.63 -15.63 14.69
CA ILE A 10 7.61 -15.15 13.68
C ILE A 10 8.51 -16.29 13.10
N SER A 11 8.36 -17.54 13.55
CA SER A 11 9.27 -18.66 13.32
C SER A 11 8.79 -19.77 12.37
N ARG A 12 7.57 -19.73 11.82
CA ARG A 12 7.14 -20.76 10.85
C ARG A 12 7.60 -20.41 9.43
N PRO A 13 8.32 -21.31 8.72
CA PRO A 13 8.69 -21.07 7.34
C PRO A 13 7.44 -20.99 6.44
N PRO A 14 7.49 -20.23 5.33
CA PRO A 14 6.42 -20.25 4.33
C PRO A 14 6.27 -21.68 3.77
N VAL A 15 5.03 -22.10 3.59
CA VAL A 15 4.71 -23.42 3.02
C VAL A 15 4.52 -23.26 1.51
N PHE A 16 5.24 -24.06 0.72
CA PHE A 16 5.09 -24.15 -0.73
C PHE A 16 4.36 -25.44 -1.11
N SER A 17 3.15 -25.31 -1.65
CA SER A 17 2.38 -26.44 -2.15
C SER A 17 1.88 -26.13 -3.56
N LEU A 18 2.50 -26.76 -4.57
CA LEU A 18 2.03 -26.66 -5.95
C LEU A 18 0.58 -27.16 -6.11
N PRO A 19 0.14 -28.28 -5.51
CA PRO A 19 -1.25 -28.68 -5.56
C PRO A 19 -2.21 -27.62 -5.00
N ALA A 20 -1.91 -27.06 -3.83
CA ALA A 20 -2.75 -26.00 -3.23
C ALA A 20 -2.75 -24.73 -4.09
N LEU A 21 -1.62 -24.39 -4.70
CA LEU A 21 -1.51 -23.27 -5.63
C LEU A 21 -2.42 -23.44 -6.86
N TYR A 22 -2.44 -24.62 -7.47
CA TYR A 22 -3.31 -24.89 -8.62
C TYR A 22 -4.78 -24.83 -8.23
N ILE A 23 -5.18 -25.46 -7.12
CA ILE A 23 -6.54 -25.37 -6.58
C ILE A 23 -6.94 -23.90 -6.36
N ALA A 24 -6.06 -23.11 -5.75
CA ALA A 24 -6.32 -21.70 -5.48
C ALA A 24 -6.42 -20.84 -6.74
N LYS A 25 -5.61 -21.13 -7.76
CA LYS A 25 -5.64 -20.43 -9.04
C LYS A 25 -6.91 -20.74 -9.82
N ASP A 26 -7.30 -22.01 -9.88
CA ASP A 26 -8.51 -22.43 -10.58
C ASP A 26 -9.75 -21.87 -9.89
N PHE A 27 -9.80 -21.95 -8.56
CA PHE A 27 -10.84 -21.28 -7.77
C PHE A 27 -10.88 -19.78 -8.04
N ALA A 28 -9.73 -19.09 -8.02
CA ALA A 28 -9.70 -17.65 -8.25
C ALA A 28 -10.22 -17.27 -9.65
N LYS A 29 -9.85 -18.04 -10.68
CA LYS A 29 -10.35 -17.87 -12.04
C LYS A 29 -11.88 -18.03 -12.10
N GLU A 30 -12.39 -19.18 -11.66
CA GLU A 30 -13.83 -19.47 -11.68
C GLU A 30 -14.62 -18.45 -10.86
N PHE A 31 -14.20 -18.22 -9.61
CA PHE A 31 -14.88 -17.34 -8.67
C PHE A 31 -14.92 -15.90 -9.17
N THR A 32 -13.82 -15.36 -9.71
CA THR A 32 -13.84 -14.00 -10.25
C THR A 32 -14.59 -13.92 -11.58
N SER A 33 -14.45 -14.89 -12.49
CA SER A 33 -15.21 -14.92 -13.75
C SER A 33 -16.72 -15.00 -13.56
N ALA A 34 -17.20 -15.60 -12.47
CA ALA A 34 -18.62 -15.63 -12.14
C ALA A 34 -19.20 -14.24 -11.81
N HIS A 35 -18.34 -13.25 -11.52
CA HIS A 35 -18.74 -11.91 -11.07
C HIS A 35 -18.44 -10.79 -12.07
N PHE A 36 -17.70 -11.06 -13.14
CA PHE A 36 -17.33 -10.09 -14.17
C PHE A 36 -17.62 -10.64 -15.57
N LYS A 37 -17.94 -9.78 -16.53
CA LYS A 37 -17.98 -10.21 -17.93
C LYS A 37 -16.57 -10.55 -18.40
N GLU A 38 -16.44 -11.47 -19.36
CA GLU A 38 -15.14 -11.99 -19.83
C GLU A 38 -14.18 -10.87 -20.29
N ALA A 39 -14.69 -9.83 -20.96
CA ALA A 39 -13.89 -8.66 -21.37
C ALA A 39 -13.44 -7.75 -20.20
N GLU A 40 -14.12 -7.80 -19.06
CA GLU A 40 -13.79 -7.00 -17.86
C GLU A 40 -12.80 -7.74 -16.98
N TYR A 41 -12.89 -9.07 -16.92
CA TYR A 41 -12.07 -9.98 -16.12
C TYR A 41 -10.57 -9.71 -16.28
N GLU A 42 -10.09 -9.42 -17.49
CA GLU A 42 -8.67 -9.17 -17.76
C GLU A 42 -8.11 -7.93 -17.03
N ASN A 43 -8.96 -7.02 -16.55
CA ASN A 43 -8.51 -5.79 -15.89
C ASN A 43 -8.27 -5.92 -14.37
N PHE A 44 -8.53 -7.09 -13.77
CA PHE A 44 -8.60 -7.26 -12.31
C PHE A 44 -7.50 -8.17 -11.73
N ASP A 45 -6.26 -8.07 -12.24
CA ASP A 45 -5.17 -8.98 -11.84
C ASP A 45 -4.85 -8.95 -10.34
N ALA A 46 -4.89 -7.78 -9.71
CA ALA A 46 -4.68 -7.66 -8.27
C ALA A 46 -5.79 -8.37 -7.47
N LEU A 47 -7.04 -8.32 -7.95
CA LEU A 47 -8.17 -9.00 -7.31
C LEU A 47 -8.05 -10.52 -7.47
N LYS A 48 -7.71 -11.00 -8.68
CA LYS A 48 -7.42 -12.43 -8.93
C LYS A 48 -6.33 -12.93 -7.99
N LEU A 49 -5.25 -12.17 -7.84
CA LEU A 49 -4.16 -12.47 -6.91
C LEU A 49 -4.65 -12.50 -5.44
N ALA A 50 -5.45 -11.52 -5.01
CA ALA A 50 -5.99 -11.48 -3.65
C ALA A 50 -6.89 -12.69 -3.34
N VAL A 51 -7.74 -13.09 -4.30
CA VAL A 51 -8.59 -14.29 -4.21
C VAL A 51 -7.73 -15.54 -4.15
N ALA A 52 -6.75 -15.68 -5.05
CA ALA A 52 -5.85 -16.83 -5.10
C ALA A 52 -5.05 -16.98 -3.80
N LEU A 53 -4.44 -15.92 -3.29
CA LEU A 53 -3.70 -15.95 -2.03
C LEU A 53 -4.60 -16.29 -0.83
N SER A 54 -5.83 -15.76 -0.80
CA SER A 54 -6.78 -16.05 0.28
C SER A 54 -7.21 -17.51 0.27
N TRP A 55 -7.50 -18.06 -0.92
CA TRP A 55 -7.88 -19.46 -1.05
C TRP A 55 -6.70 -20.40 -0.82
N TYR A 56 -5.49 -20.02 -1.25
CA TYR A 56 -4.26 -20.77 -0.98
C TYR A 56 -4.04 -20.95 0.52
N ASN A 57 -4.09 -19.85 1.30
CA ASN A 57 -3.93 -19.91 2.74
C ASN A 57 -5.07 -20.68 3.44
N TYR A 58 -6.29 -20.64 2.88
CA TYR A 58 -7.39 -21.47 3.36
C TYR A 58 -7.11 -22.96 3.14
N VAL A 59 -6.73 -23.37 1.92
CA VAL A 59 -6.42 -24.77 1.59
C VAL A 59 -5.31 -25.32 2.49
N LEU A 60 -4.31 -24.51 2.81
CA LEU A 60 -3.21 -24.91 3.70
C LEU A 60 -3.58 -24.97 5.19
N SER A 61 -4.63 -24.28 5.62
CA SER A 61 -4.98 -24.18 7.04
C SER A 61 -5.70 -25.42 7.59
N GLU A 62 -6.09 -26.38 6.74
CA GLU A 62 -6.95 -27.52 7.10
C GLU A 62 -8.27 -27.11 7.77
N ASP A 63 -8.67 -25.85 7.59
CA ASP A 63 -9.88 -25.32 8.20
C ASP A 63 -11.14 -25.95 7.55
N GLY A 64 -12.10 -26.35 8.40
CA GLY A 64 -13.34 -27.00 7.96
C GLY A 64 -14.27 -26.12 7.10
N LEU A 65 -15.36 -26.73 6.62
CA LEU A 65 -16.31 -26.16 5.64
C LEU A 65 -16.90 -24.78 6.03
N GLN A 66 -17.04 -24.49 7.32
CA GLN A 66 -17.52 -23.18 7.79
C GLN A 66 -16.52 -22.05 7.50
N SER A 67 -15.20 -22.31 7.62
CA SER A 67 -14.15 -21.34 7.28
C SER A 67 -14.10 -21.06 5.77
N ALA A 68 -14.38 -22.08 4.95
CA ALA A 68 -14.51 -21.93 3.50
C ALA A 68 -15.61 -20.93 3.13
N ARG A 69 -16.81 -21.10 3.71
CA ARG A 69 -17.96 -20.21 3.46
C ARG A 69 -17.68 -18.78 3.90
N GLN A 70 -17.09 -18.59 5.08
CA GLN A 70 -16.73 -17.25 5.56
C GLN A 70 -15.69 -16.58 4.66
N THR A 71 -14.72 -17.35 4.16
CA THR A 71 -13.73 -16.87 3.20
C THR A 71 -14.41 -16.44 1.90
N GLN A 72 -15.32 -17.24 1.35
CA GLN A 72 -16.09 -16.88 0.15
C GLN A 72 -16.90 -15.59 0.34
N ILE A 73 -17.59 -15.43 1.47
CA ILE A 73 -18.35 -14.19 1.77
C ILE A 73 -17.42 -12.97 1.79
N LYS A 74 -16.26 -13.08 2.46
CA LYS A 74 -15.26 -11.99 2.49
C LYS A 74 -14.76 -11.65 1.08
N LEU A 75 -14.56 -12.66 0.22
CA LEU A 75 -14.12 -12.48 -1.16
C LEU A 75 -15.21 -11.88 -2.05
N SER A 76 -16.48 -12.27 -1.89
CA SER A 76 -17.62 -11.64 -2.60
C SER A 76 -17.75 -10.15 -2.26
N ASN A 77 -17.56 -9.78 -0.99
CA ASN A 77 -17.53 -8.38 -0.59
C ASN A 77 -16.36 -7.63 -1.23
N LEU A 78 -15.16 -8.25 -1.26
CA LEU A 78 -13.98 -7.67 -1.90
C LEU A 78 -14.18 -7.43 -3.40
N ILE A 79 -14.81 -8.38 -4.11
CA ILE A 79 -15.18 -8.25 -5.52
C ILE A 79 -16.13 -7.06 -5.72
N THR A 80 -17.14 -6.94 -4.87
CA THR A 80 -18.12 -5.86 -4.95
C THR A 80 -17.44 -4.50 -4.77
N GLU A 81 -16.58 -4.36 -3.75
CA GLU A 81 -15.81 -3.14 -3.51
C GLU A 81 -14.88 -2.78 -4.68
N GLU A 82 -14.17 -3.76 -5.23
CA GLU A 82 -13.25 -3.53 -6.36
C GLU A 82 -14.00 -3.11 -7.62
N ARG A 83 -15.15 -3.74 -7.91
CA ARG A 83 -16.03 -3.38 -9.04
C ARG A 83 -16.61 -1.98 -8.90
N GLU A 84 -17.05 -1.62 -7.70
CA GLU A 84 -17.53 -0.25 -7.44
C GLU A 84 -16.39 0.77 -7.57
N ALA A 85 -15.18 0.41 -7.16
CA ALA A 85 -14.00 1.25 -7.29
C ALA A 85 -13.52 1.39 -8.74
N SER A 86 -13.72 0.38 -9.59
CA SER A 86 -13.30 0.40 -10.99
C SER A 86 -14.19 1.29 -11.88
N SER A 87 -15.40 1.62 -11.43
CA SER A 87 -16.32 2.50 -12.16
C SER A 87 -15.62 3.80 -12.63
N PRO A 88 -15.81 4.23 -13.89
CA PRO A 88 -15.27 5.50 -14.40
C PRO A 88 -15.76 6.73 -13.62
N PHE A 89 -16.94 6.64 -12.99
CA PHE A 89 -17.51 7.71 -12.18
C PHE A 89 -16.97 7.73 -10.74
N ASN A 90 -16.25 6.68 -10.34
CA ASN A 90 -15.62 6.64 -9.03
C ASN A 90 -14.27 7.37 -9.08
N PRO A 91 -14.09 8.45 -8.29
CA PRO A 91 -12.92 9.31 -8.39
C PRO A 91 -11.65 8.70 -7.79
N LEU A 92 -11.73 7.50 -7.18
CA LEU A 92 -10.57 6.84 -6.58
C LEU A 92 -9.49 6.56 -7.64
N PRO A 93 -8.24 7.02 -7.43
CA PRO A 93 -7.12 6.61 -8.26
C PRO A 93 -6.82 5.12 -8.02
N THR A 94 -6.19 4.45 -8.98
CA THR A 94 -5.64 3.12 -8.74
C THR A 94 -4.55 3.20 -7.67
N ILE A 95 -4.38 2.12 -6.92
CA ILE A 95 -3.38 1.98 -5.87
C ILE A 95 -2.63 0.67 -6.04
N GLY A 96 -1.30 0.72 -6.00
CA GLY A 96 -0.41 -0.43 -5.98
C GLY A 96 0.55 -0.32 -4.81
N ILE A 97 1.21 -1.42 -4.48
CA ILE A 97 2.22 -1.47 -3.42
C ILE A 97 3.48 -2.16 -3.92
N GLU A 98 4.61 -1.86 -3.28
CA GLU A 98 5.83 -2.66 -3.37
C GLU A 98 6.32 -2.89 -1.94
N ILE A 99 6.54 -4.15 -1.56
CA ILE A 99 6.95 -4.54 -0.20
C ILE A 99 8.39 -5.01 -0.27
N GLU A 100 9.33 -4.27 0.31
CA GLU A 100 10.73 -4.72 0.41
C GLU A 100 10.91 -5.44 1.75
N SER A 101 10.95 -6.76 1.71
CA SER A 101 11.13 -7.62 2.88
C SER A 101 12.60 -8.05 3.02
N PRO A 102 13.23 -7.91 4.20
CA PRO A 102 14.55 -8.48 4.44
C PRO A 102 14.53 -10.00 4.20
N ASN A 103 15.53 -10.52 3.51
CA ASN A 103 15.65 -11.95 3.15
C ASN A 103 15.90 -12.88 4.37
N LYS A 104 15.51 -12.49 5.60
CA LYS A 104 15.81 -13.24 6.84
C LYS A 104 14.96 -14.49 7.13
N PRO A 105 13.68 -14.65 6.69
CA PRO A 105 13.12 -16.00 6.68
C PRO A 105 13.80 -16.89 5.62
N LEU A 106 14.63 -16.30 4.76
CA LEU A 106 15.20 -16.91 3.57
C LEU A 106 16.73 -16.92 3.59
N ARG A 107 17.36 -17.40 4.67
CA ARG A 107 18.66 -18.10 4.57
C ARG A 107 18.50 -19.40 3.76
N MET A 108 17.92 -19.24 2.58
CA MET A 108 17.39 -20.26 1.72
C MET A 108 18.52 -20.70 0.82
N LYS A 109 18.72 -22.00 0.76
CA LYS A 109 19.54 -22.63 -0.27
C LYS A 109 19.01 -22.16 -1.64
N PRO A 110 19.87 -22.01 -2.68
CA PRO A 110 19.47 -21.56 -4.01
C PRO A 110 18.23 -22.25 -4.59
N VAL A 111 17.97 -23.51 -4.23
CA VAL A 111 16.78 -24.28 -4.64
C VAL A 111 15.46 -23.62 -4.21
N LEU A 112 15.38 -23.07 -2.99
CA LEU A 112 14.14 -22.48 -2.49
C LEU A 112 13.87 -21.09 -3.10
N PHE A 113 14.90 -20.45 -3.67
CA PHE A 113 14.76 -19.20 -4.41
C PHE A 113 13.96 -19.39 -5.70
N ASP A 114 14.34 -20.40 -6.49
CA ASP A 114 13.65 -20.74 -7.72
C ASP A 114 12.20 -21.16 -7.46
N GLU A 115 11.94 -21.85 -6.35
CA GLU A 115 10.59 -22.20 -5.92
C GLU A 115 9.78 -20.97 -5.54
N TYR A 116 10.37 -19.99 -4.84
CA TYR A 116 9.76 -18.69 -4.53
C TYR A 116 9.36 -17.94 -5.80
N ALA A 117 10.31 -17.79 -6.73
CA ALA A 117 10.10 -17.08 -7.98
C ALA A 117 9.01 -17.76 -8.83
N ARG A 118 9.08 -19.09 -8.99
CA ARG A 118 8.07 -19.87 -9.71
C ARG A 118 6.69 -19.81 -9.05
N PHE A 119 6.62 -19.85 -7.71
CA PHE A 119 5.37 -19.74 -6.99
C PHE A 119 4.68 -18.40 -7.27
N PHE A 120 5.42 -17.30 -7.10
CA PHE A 120 4.84 -15.96 -7.26
C PHE A 120 4.55 -15.60 -8.72
N ASP A 121 5.34 -16.08 -9.67
CA ASP A 121 5.01 -16.01 -11.08
C ASP A 121 3.67 -16.72 -11.37
N LYS A 122 3.53 -17.97 -10.93
CA LYS A 122 2.34 -18.78 -11.18
C LYS A 122 1.07 -18.26 -10.50
N ILE A 123 1.17 -17.64 -9.32
CA ILE A 123 0.01 -17.11 -8.57
C ILE A 123 -0.45 -15.73 -9.09
N GLY A 124 0.26 -15.12 -10.04
CA GLY A 124 -0.13 -13.83 -10.63
C GLY A 124 0.61 -12.62 -10.06
N MET A 125 1.82 -12.82 -9.54
CA MET A 125 2.72 -11.76 -9.06
C MET A 125 4.12 -11.89 -9.71
N PRO A 126 4.24 -11.71 -11.04
CA PRO A 126 5.46 -12.03 -11.80
C PRO A 126 6.58 -10.98 -11.64
N ARG A 127 6.28 -9.80 -11.09
CA ARG A 127 7.25 -8.68 -10.96
C ARG A 127 8.14 -8.79 -9.71
N ASN A 128 7.99 -9.86 -8.94
CA ASN A 128 8.81 -10.06 -7.76
C ASN A 128 10.26 -10.30 -8.13
N LYS A 129 11.16 -9.67 -7.39
CA LYS A 129 12.59 -9.71 -7.69
C LYS A 129 13.42 -9.59 -6.43
N ILE A 130 14.67 -10.02 -6.53
CA ILE A 130 15.70 -9.59 -5.59
C ILE A 130 16.06 -8.15 -5.92
N ASN A 131 15.95 -7.27 -4.93
CA ASN A 131 16.56 -5.96 -5.01
C ASN A 131 18.03 -6.06 -4.60
N LYS A 132 18.92 -6.09 -5.60
CA LYS A 132 20.39 -6.17 -5.41
C LYS A 132 21.04 -4.83 -5.05
N SER A 133 20.32 -3.71 -5.13
CA SER A 133 20.89 -2.36 -4.92
C SER A 133 21.34 -2.08 -3.48
N PHE A 134 21.11 -3.00 -2.56
CA PHE A 134 21.56 -2.93 -1.16
C PHE A 134 22.77 -3.83 -0.83
N VAL A 135 23.27 -4.61 -1.80
CA VAL A 135 24.36 -5.59 -1.62
C VAL A 135 25.73 -4.92 -1.43
N GLU A 136 25.92 -3.68 -1.89
CA GLU A 136 27.24 -3.03 -1.87
C GLU A 136 27.64 -2.38 -0.53
N PHE A 137 26.73 -2.28 0.45
CA PHE A 137 26.95 -1.42 1.64
C PHE A 137 27.08 -2.13 2.98
N PHE A 138 26.92 -3.45 3.03
CA PHE A 138 27.08 -4.24 4.25
C PHE A 138 27.77 -5.54 3.91
N ASP A 139 28.86 -5.86 4.62
CA ASP A 139 29.62 -7.11 4.50
C ASP A 139 28.69 -8.33 4.29
N GLY A 140 28.56 -8.77 3.04
CA GLY A 140 28.14 -10.11 2.65
C GLY A 140 26.65 -10.50 2.63
N ASP A 141 25.68 -9.81 3.25
CA ASP A 141 24.22 -10.02 3.02
C ASP A 141 23.34 -9.09 3.91
N PRO A 142 22.20 -8.51 3.44
CA PRO A 142 21.13 -9.27 2.78
C PRO A 142 20.56 -8.62 1.50
N SER A 143 20.31 -9.47 0.51
CA SER A 143 19.29 -9.23 -0.52
C SER A 143 17.93 -8.87 0.12
N TYR A 144 17.12 -8.04 -0.53
CA TYR A 144 15.71 -7.87 -0.18
C TYR A 144 14.87 -8.57 -1.23
N TRP A 145 13.81 -9.26 -0.81
CA TRP A 145 12.78 -9.69 -1.73
C TRP A 145 11.73 -8.58 -1.84
N GLU A 146 11.52 -8.11 -3.07
CA GLU A 146 10.49 -7.13 -3.40
C GLU A 146 9.23 -7.87 -3.84
N PHE A 147 8.14 -7.72 -3.08
CA PHE A 147 6.82 -8.15 -3.50
C PHE A 147 6.11 -7.00 -4.21
N SER A 148 5.78 -7.18 -5.48
CA SER A 148 5.25 -6.13 -6.36
C SER A 148 3.94 -6.61 -7.03
N PRO A 149 2.84 -6.72 -6.26
CA PRO A 149 1.55 -7.11 -6.82
C PRO A 149 1.06 -6.10 -7.88
N PRO A 150 0.17 -6.53 -8.80
CA PRO A 150 -0.47 -5.61 -9.72
C PRO A 150 -1.23 -4.49 -8.97
N PRO A 151 -1.39 -3.30 -9.57
CA PRO A 151 -2.22 -2.24 -9.00
C PRO A 151 -3.71 -2.66 -9.01
N SER A 152 -4.48 -2.11 -8.09
CA SER A 152 -5.93 -2.32 -7.95
C SER A 152 -6.69 -1.00 -7.95
N PHE A 153 -8.00 -1.05 -8.09
CA PHE A 153 -8.89 0.10 -7.96
C PHE A 153 -9.23 0.41 -6.49
N SER A 154 -9.16 -0.57 -5.59
CA SER A 154 -9.40 -0.38 -4.15
C SER A 154 -8.17 -0.68 -3.29
N ALA A 155 -7.98 0.13 -2.24
CA ALA A 155 -6.99 -0.13 -1.20
C ALA A 155 -7.28 -1.43 -0.42
N ARG A 156 -8.53 -1.91 -0.42
CA ARG A 156 -8.92 -3.16 0.26
C ARG A 156 -8.31 -4.38 -0.41
N VAL A 157 -8.22 -4.40 -1.74
CA VAL A 157 -7.53 -5.47 -2.49
C VAL A 157 -6.05 -5.52 -2.11
N GLN A 158 -5.33 -4.39 -2.17
CA GLN A 158 -3.92 -4.33 -1.76
C GLN A 158 -3.73 -4.76 -0.29
N SER A 159 -4.59 -4.28 0.60
CA SER A 159 -4.55 -4.68 2.02
C SER A 159 -4.76 -6.17 2.20
N THR A 160 -5.68 -6.77 1.44
CA THR A 160 -5.94 -8.22 1.47
C THR A 160 -4.71 -8.99 1.01
N ILE A 161 -4.08 -8.59 -0.10
CA ILE A 161 -2.83 -9.21 -0.59
C ILE A 161 -1.78 -9.21 0.50
N ILE A 162 -1.50 -8.05 1.11
CA ILE A 162 -0.51 -7.93 2.18
C ILE A 162 -0.87 -8.83 3.37
N SER A 163 -2.14 -8.85 3.80
CA SER A 163 -2.61 -9.71 4.90
C SER A 163 -2.42 -11.19 4.59
N GLN A 164 -2.66 -11.62 3.34
CA GLN A 164 -2.42 -13.00 2.95
C GLN A 164 -0.94 -13.34 2.81
N LEU A 165 -0.10 -12.39 2.40
CA LEU A 165 1.36 -12.57 2.40
C LEU A 165 1.91 -12.72 3.82
N ILE A 166 1.36 -11.99 4.80
CA ILE A 166 1.69 -12.17 6.22
C ILE A 166 1.16 -13.51 6.73
N ARG A 167 -0.10 -13.85 6.46
CA ARG A 167 -0.71 -15.11 6.91
C ARG A 167 0.03 -16.34 6.38
N GLY A 168 0.55 -16.25 5.16
CA GLY A 168 1.39 -17.29 4.55
C GLY A 168 2.86 -17.26 4.98
N ASN A 169 3.24 -16.40 5.93
CA ASN A 169 4.62 -16.17 6.39
C ASN A 169 5.61 -15.77 5.28
N PHE A 170 5.13 -15.20 4.17
CA PHE A 170 5.98 -14.68 3.10
C PHE A 170 6.59 -13.32 3.45
N VAL A 171 5.86 -12.50 4.22
CA VAL A 171 6.29 -11.19 4.73
C VAL A 171 6.32 -11.24 6.25
N PRO A 172 7.45 -10.93 6.91
CA PRO A 172 7.54 -10.90 8.37
C PRO A 172 6.69 -9.76 8.94
N HIS A 173 6.06 -10.00 10.08
CA HIS A 173 5.14 -9.04 10.71
C HIS A 173 5.29 -9.04 12.24
N LEU A 174 5.01 -7.90 12.88
CA LEU A 174 5.22 -7.70 14.32
C LEU A 174 3.98 -7.88 15.20
N GLN A 175 2.81 -8.28 14.66
CA GLN A 175 1.52 -8.08 15.33
C GLN A 175 1.44 -8.58 16.78
N ASP A 176 2.28 -9.52 17.20
CA ASP A 176 2.14 -10.17 18.51
C ASP A 176 3.46 -10.39 19.28
N SER A 177 4.59 -9.88 18.79
CA SER A 177 5.86 -10.04 19.54
C SER A 177 6.09 -8.86 20.48
N GLN A 178 6.03 -9.15 21.78
CA GLN A 178 6.47 -8.24 22.86
C GLN A 178 7.95 -8.44 23.21
N ASP A 179 8.64 -9.38 22.55
CA ASP A 179 10.05 -9.65 22.81
C ASP A 179 10.91 -8.47 22.30
N PRO A 180 11.63 -7.77 23.18
CA PRO A 180 12.50 -6.66 22.81
C PRO A 180 13.55 -7.03 21.76
N ASP A 181 14.00 -8.29 21.68
CA ASP A 181 14.97 -8.74 20.69
C ASP A 181 14.34 -9.03 19.33
N ASP A 182 13.09 -9.52 19.28
CA ASP A 182 12.34 -9.63 18.03
C ASP A 182 11.97 -8.26 17.47
N ILE A 183 11.52 -7.35 18.35
CA ILE A 183 11.28 -5.95 18.03
C ILE A 183 12.59 -5.33 17.55
N LYS A 184 13.70 -5.51 18.27
CA LYS A 184 15.00 -4.99 17.86
C LYS A 184 15.43 -5.58 16.53
N LYS A 185 15.31 -6.89 16.28
CA LYS A 185 15.65 -7.53 15.00
C LYS A 185 14.76 -7.04 13.86
N TYR A 186 13.46 -6.85 14.08
CA TYR A 186 12.54 -6.29 13.08
C TYR A 186 12.86 -4.82 12.79
N LEU A 187 13.15 -4.03 13.83
CA LEU A 187 13.50 -2.61 13.72
C LEU A 187 14.95 -2.36 13.27
N SER A 188 15.88 -3.30 13.49
CA SER A 188 17.32 -3.17 13.18
C SER A 188 17.69 -3.72 11.81
N ASN A 189 16.95 -4.73 11.31
CA ASN A 189 17.16 -5.29 9.97
C ASN A 189 16.25 -4.56 8.98
N LYS A 190 16.59 -3.30 8.67
CA LYS A 190 15.91 -2.38 7.74
C LYS A 190 14.47 -2.81 7.38
N LEU A 191 13.58 -2.66 8.36
CA LEU A 191 12.12 -2.55 8.31
C LEU A 191 11.49 -2.80 6.93
N VAL A 192 10.51 -3.71 6.89
CA VAL A 192 9.64 -3.95 5.72
C VAL A 192 9.22 -2.61 5.13
N SER A 193 9.79 -2.29 3.97
CA SER A 193 9.52 -1.04 3.27
C SER A 193 8.22 -1.20 2.52
N LEU A 194 7.29 -0.27 2.67
CA LEU A 194 6.11 -0.21 1.83
C LEU A 194 6.22 1.00 0.91
N HIS A 195 6.30 0.76 -0.39
CA HIS A 195 6.09 1.81 -1.39
C HIS A 195 4.62 1.78 -1.80
N ILE A 196 4.01 2.95 -1.93
CA ILE A 196 2.60 3.08 -2.32
C ILE A 196 2.56 3.83 -3.65
N ASN A 197 2.01 3.19 -4.66
CA ASN A 197 1.92 3.70 -6.01
C ASN A 197 0.50 4.17 -6.29
N LEU A 198 0.29 5.45 -6.56
CA LEU A 198 -1.00 6.03 -6.92
C LEU A 198 -1.04 6.36 -8.40
N GLY A 199 -2.05 5.86 -9.12
CA GLY A 199 -2.26 6.21 -10.52
C GLY A 199 -2.62 7.69 -10.66
N ILE A 200 -1.92 8.40 -11.54
CA ILE A 200 -2.19 9.82 -11.83
C ILE A 200 -3.37 9.89 -12.82
N PRO A 201 -4.43 10.64 -12.52
CA PRO A 201 -5.53 10.83 -13.46
C PRO A 201 -5.04 11.49 -14.75
N PRO A 202 -5.55 11.09 -15.94
CA PRO A 202 -5.07 11.59 -17.23
C PRO A 202 -5.05 13.11 -17.33
N LYS A 203 -6.08 13.79 -16.84
CA LYS A 203 -6.17 15.26 -16.86
C LYS A 203 -5.08 15.93 -16.03
N VAL A 204 -4.75 15.39 -14.85
CA VAL A 204 -3.65 15.88 -14.01
C VAL A 204 -2.31 15.65 -14.71
N GLY A 205 -2.11 14.44 -15.26
CA GLY A 205 -0.90 14.10 -15.99
C GLY A 205 -0.67 14.99 -17.22
N LEU A 206 -1.71 15.27 -18.00
CA LEU A 206 -1.67 16.16 -19.16
C LEU A 206 -1.40 17.62 -18.77
N LYS A 207 -2.02 18.10 -17.69
CA LYS A 207 -1.89 19.50 -17.24
C LYS A 207 -0.50 19.83 -16.72
N TYR A 208 0.10 18.94 -15.93
CA TYR A 208 1.35 19.25 -15.23
C TYR A 208 2.59 18.56 -15.80
N GLY A 209 2.46 17.40 -16.44
CA GLY A 209 3.60 16.66 -17.00
C GLY A 209 4.80 16.55 -16.04
N TYR A 210 5.97 17.02 -16.47
CA TYR A 210 7.19 17.04 -15.65
C TYR A 210 7.17 18.03 -14.48
N GLN A 211 6.23 18.99 -14.44
CA GLN A 211 6.12 19.93 -13.32
C GLN A 211 5.60 19.26 -12.04
N LEU A 212 5.02 18.06 -12.13
CA LEU A 212 4.62 17.29 -10.97
C LEU A 212 5.80 16.96 -10.04
N TYR A 213 7.04 16.84 -10.55
CA TYR A 213 8.22 16.54 -9.73
C TYR A 213 8.53 17.64 -8.69
N SER A 214 8.16 18.88 -8.98
CA SER A 214 8.39 20.04 -8.13
C SER A 214 7.10 20.61 -7.54
N ASN A 215 5.97 19.93 -7.69
CA ASN A 215 4.68 20.43 -7.23
C ASN A 215 4.62 20.47 -5.69
N ARG A 216 4.23 21.63 -5.14
CA ARG A 216 4.18 21.88 -3.69
C ARG A 216 3.15 21.00 -2.98
N ASP A 217 1.94 20.88 -3.53
CA ASP A 217 0.87 20.07 -2.95
C ASP A 217 1.27 18.59 -2.83
N LEU A 218 1.94 18.06 -3.86
CA LEU A 218 2.47 16.70 -3.82
C LEU A 218 3.52 16.53 -2.71
N ASN A 219 4.42 17.49 -2.52
CA ASN A 219 5.40 17.45 -1.44
C ASN A 219 4.73 17.46 -0.06
N ILE A 220 3.73 18.31 0.15
CA ILE A 220 2.97 18.39 1.41
C ILE A 220 2.21 17.08 1.65
N PHE A 221 1.53 16.55 0.63
CA PHE A 221 0.81 15.28 0.68
C PHE A 221 1.72 14.15 1.15
N VAL A 222 2.81 13.91 0.43
CA VAL A 222 3.72 12.79 0.68
C VAL A 222 4.39 12.93 2.04
N SER A 223 4.88 14.12 2.37
CA SER A 223 5.58 14.37 3.62
C SER A 223 4.66 14.24 4.84
N SER A 224 3.39 14.66 4.71
CA SER A 224 2.41 14.51 5.80
C SER A 224 2.10 13.04 6.09
N PHE A 225 2.02 12.19 5.05
CA PHE A 225 1.90 10.75 5.26
C PHE A 225 3.18 10.14 5.85
N ALA A 226 4.36 10.64 5.47
CA ALA A 226 5.62 10.22 6.09
C ALA A 226 5.65 10.57 7.59
N VAL A 227 5.33 11.80 7.97
CA VAL A 227 5.22 12.23 9.38
C VAL A 227 4.18 11.40 10.12
N GLY A 228 2.99 11.23 9.54
CA GLY A 228 1.88 10.55 10.19
C GLY A 228 2.10 9.04 10.35
N PHE A 229 2.75 8.35 9.43
CA PHE A 229 2.71 6.87 9.39
C PHE A 229 4.07 6.20 9.30
N THR A 230 5.17 6.95 9.38
CA THR A 230 6.52 6.40 9.38
C THR A 230 7.21 6.74 10.69
N SER A 231 7.81 5.76 11.36
CA SER A 231 8.51 6.03 12.61
C SER A 231 9.76 6.91 12.42
N PRO A 232 10.15 7.68 13.45
CA PRO A 232 11.40 8.44 13.45
C PRO A 232 12.62 7.61 13.07
N LYS A 233 12.74 6.40 13.65
CA LYS A 233 13.85 5.48 13.39
C LYS A 233 13.96 5.11 11.90
N ARG A 234 12.83 4.89 11.21
CA ARG A 234 12.82 4.61 9.76
C ARG A 234 13.27 5.82 8.95
N LEU A 235 12.81 7.01 9.33
CA LEU A 235 13.17 8.26 8.66
C LEU A 235 14.66 8.58 8.85
N GLU A 236 15.22 8.35 10.04
CA GLU A 236 16.63 8.54 10.36
C GLU A 236 17.56 7.62 9.57
N CYS A 237 17.19 6.35 9.41
CA CYS A 237 17.95 5.38 8.61
C CYS A 237 17.97 5.70 7.11
N ARG A 238 17.21 6.71 6.64
CA ARG A 238 17.32 7.19 5.26
C ARG A 238 18.55 8.08 5.10
N GLN A 239 19.44 7.64 4.21
CA GLN A 239 20.42 8.52 3.54
C GLN A 239 19.70 9.76 2.98
N ASN A 240 20.41 10.89 2.87
CA ASN A 240 19.91 12.20 2.44
C ASN A 240 19.31 12.21 1.00
N LYS A 241 18.22 11.48 0.75
CA LYS A 241 17.49 11.48 -0.53
C LYS A 241 16.55 12.67 -0.56
N LYS A 242 16.69 13.60 -1.50
CA LYS A 242 15.94 14.88 -1.55
C LYS A 242 14.40 14.79 -1.60
N SER A 243 13.78 13.61 -1.76
CA SER A 243 12.32 13.48 -1.87
C SER A 243 11.77 12.21 -1.21
N PHE A 244 10.55 12.31 -0.69
CA PHE A 244 9.75 11.19 -0.17
C PHE A 244 8.89 10.52 -1.26
N PHE A 245 8.96 10.99 -2.51
CA PHE A 245 8.28 10.38 -3.63
C PHE A 245 9.10 10.39 -4.91
N LYS A 246 8.68 9.57 -5.85
CA LYS A 246 9.13 9.55 -7.24
C LYS A 246 7.92 9.55 -8.16
N ILE A 247 8.07 10.10 -9.35
CA ILE A 247 7.09 9.90 -10.42
C ILE A 247 7.67 8.84 -11.35
N ARG A 248 6.87 7.82 -11.65
CA ARG A 248 7.27 6.70 -12.50
C ARG A 248 6.28 6.54 -13.64
N VAL A 249 6.76 5.94 -14.73
CA VAL A 249 5.87 5.35 -15.73
C VAL A 249 5.28 4.08 -15.12
N GLY A 250 3.97 4.00 -15.08
CA GLY A 250 3.19 2.87 -14.57
C GLY A 250 2.63 2.00 -15.69
N THR A 251 1.97 0.91 -15.30
CA THR A 251 1.19 0.10 -16.23
C THR A 251 -0.07 0.88 -16.61
N GLN A 252 -0.45 0.88 -17.89
CA GLN A 252 -1.74 1.40 -18.30
C GLN A 252 -2.86 0.62 -17.61
N THR A 253 -3.84 1.34 -17.10
CA THR A 253 -5.09 0.80 -16.55
C THR A 253 -6.24 1.48 -17.28
N PRO A 254 -7.47 0.97 -17.19
CA PRO A 254 -8.65 1.67 -17.70
C PRO A 254 -8.78 3.12 -17.20
N LYS A 255 -8.21 3.44 -16.02
CA LYS A 255 -8.18 4.80 -15.46
C LYS A 255 -6.95 5.64 -15.84
N SER A 256 -5.98 5.09 -16.59
CA SER A 256 -4.70 5.74 -16.90
C SER A 256 -4.24 5.57 -18.36
N LEU A 257 -5.14 5.21 -19.28
CA LEU A 257 -4.89 4.95 -20.71
C LEU A 257 -4.03 6.01 -21.43
N TRP A 258 -4.09 7.28 -21.02
CA TRP A 258 -3.45 8.41 -21.72
C TRP A 258 -2.31 9.09 -20.94
N SER A 259 -2.10 8.71 -19.67
CA SER A 259 -0.98 9.18 -18.86
C SER A 259 -0.66 8.11 -17.83
N PRO A 260 0.23 7.15 -18.15
CA PRO A 260 0.53 6.03 -17.26
C PRO A 260 1.31 6.46 -16.01
N GLY A 261 1.45 7.76 -15.73
CA GLY A 261 2.19 8.26 -14.59
C GLY A 261 1.64 7.70 -13.28
N ARG A 262 2.54 7.33 -12.37
CA ARG A 262 2.20 6.99 -10.98
C ARG A 262 3.06 7.79 -10.02
N ILE A 263 2.47 8.19 -8.91
CA ILE A 263 3.19 8.75 -7.76
C ILE A 263 3.58 7.57 -6.87
N GLU A 264 4.88 7.32 -6.78
CA GLU A 264 5.47 6.35 -5.87
C GLU A 264 5.81 7.07 -4.57
N VAL A 265 4.98 6.93 -3.54
CA VAL A 265 5.28 7.30 -2.16
C VAL A 265 6.26 6.26 -1.62
N VAL A 266 7.52 6.66 -1.39
CA VAL A 266 8.58 5.71 -1.08
C VAL A 266 8.74 5.48 0.42
N SER A 267 9.07 4.24 0.77
CA SER A 267 9.49 3.72 2.07
C SER A 267 8.68 4.17 3.28
N MET A 268 7.36 4.12 3.13
CA MET A 268 6.45 4.05 4.27
C MET A 268 6.74 2.80 5.09
N GLU A 269 6.34 2.81 6.35
CA GLU A 269 6.58 1.69 7.23
C GLU A 269 5.38 0.76 7.30
N MET A 270 5.64 -0.54 7.10
CA MET A 270 4.66 -1.59 7.37
C MET A 270 4.99 -2.18 8.74
N ARG A 271 4.13 -1.97 9.76
CA ARG A 271 4.31 -2.53 11.11
C ARG A 271 3.12 -3.35 11.61
N ASP A 272 1.91 -2.93 11.28
CA ASP A 272 0.67 -3.46 11.84
C ASP A 272 -0.56 -3.09 10.97
N GLN A 273 -1.76 -3.33 11.51
CA GLN A 273 -3.05 -2.99 10.90
C GLN A 273 -3.17 -1.52 10.46
N SER A 274 -2.39 -0.60 11.05
CA SER A 274 -2.34 0.81 10.65
C SER A 274 -1.78 1.01 9.24
N ALA A 275 -0.93 0.10 8.73
CA ALA A 275 -0.47 0.14 7.34
C ALA A 275 -1.63 -0.07 6.36
N TYR A 276 -2.59 -0.96 6.69
CA TYR A 276 -3.82 -1.13 5.91
C TYR A 276 -4.71 0.10 5.96
N ARG A 277 -4.81 0.73 7.14
CA ARG A 277 -5.57 1.97 7.32
C ARG A 277 -4.95 3.11 6.50
N ALA A 278 -3.62 3.20 6.47
CA ALA A 278 -2.89 4.19 5.70
C ALA A 278 -3.15 4.04 4.20
N LEU A 279 -3.19 2.83 3.63
CA LEU A 279 -3.49 2.63 2.21
C LEU A 279 -4.82 3.27 1.80
N ARG A 280 -5.88 3.02 2.57
CA ARG A 280 -7.20 3.60 2.28
C ARG A 280 -7.23 5.11 2.48
N GLN A 281 -6.62 5.61 3.55
CA GLN A 281 -6.54 7.05 3.81
C GLN A 281 -5.75 7.78 2.72
N ILE A 282 -4.60 7.24 2.32
CA ILE A 282 -3.78 7.77 1.22
C ILE A 282 -4.59 7.80 -0.07
N GLN A 283 -5.27 6.71 -0.42
CA GLN A 283 -6.09 6.66 -1.63
C GLN A 283 -7.21 7.72 -1.61
N LEU A 284 -7.87 7.91 -0.47
CA LEU A 284 -8.95 8.90 -0.33
C LEU A 284 -8.43 10.33 -0.36
N VAL A 285 -7.37 10.65 0.38
CA VAL A 285 -6.79 12.01 0.36
C VAL A 285 -6.19 12.32 -1.02
N ALA A 286 -5.68 11.33 -1.73
CA ALA A 286 -5.23 11.48 -3.12
C ALA A 286 -6.36 11.92 -4.06
N VAL A 287 -7.62 11.51 -3.82
CA VAL A 287 -8.77 12.03 -4.56
C VAL A 287 -8.88 13.54 -4.40
N ALA A 288 -8.81 14.03 -3.17
CA ALA A 288 -8.90 15.47 -2.89
C ALA A 288 -7.75 16.23 -3.54
N LEU A 289 -6.51 15.73 -3.40
CA LEU A 289 -5.32 16.28 -4.02
C LEU A 289 -5.43 16.34 -5.55
N PHE A 290 -5.77 15.24 -6.21
CA PHE A 290 -5.87 15.22 -7.68
C PHE A 290 -7.02 16.09 -8.18
N ALA A 291 -8.15 16.12 -7.47
CA ALA A 291 -9.24 17.03 -7.78
C ALA A 291 -8.84 18.50 -7.62
N HIS A 292 -8.02 18.82 -6.61
CA HIS A 292 -7.46 20.16 -6.44
C HIS A 292 -6.54 20.54 -7.60
N LEU A 293 -5.61 19.65 -7.97
CA LEU A 293 -4.71 19.87 -9.11
C LEU A 293 -5.48 20.03 -10.42
N GLU A 294 -6.59 19.29 -10.62
CA GLU A 294 -7.45 19.48 -11.79
C GLU A 294 -8.23 20.81 -11.71
N ASN A 295 -9.03 20.98 -10.66
CA ASN A 295 -9.89 22.12 -10.38
C ASN A 295 -10.00 22.39 -8.85
N PRO A 296 -9.27 23.40 -8.32
CA PRO A 296 -9.28 23.73 -6.90
C PRO A 296 -10.68 24.03 -6.34
N ASN A 297 -11.58 24.56 -7.18
CA ASN A 297 -12.94 24.95 -6.79
C ASN A 297 -13.93 23.78 -6.83
N SER A 298 -13.51 22.57 -7.18
CA SER A 298 -14.35 21.38 -7.06
C SER A 298 -14.63 21.03 -5.59
N ALA A 299 -15.70 20.27 -5.35
CA ALA A 299 -16.02 19.84 -3.98
C ALA A 299 -14.88 19.04 -3.32
N PHE A 300 -14.23 18.14 -4.08
CA PHE A 300 -13.05 17.43 -3.62
C PHE A 300 -11.80 18.33 -3.53
N GLY A 301 -11.63 19.28 -4.45
CA GLY A 301 -10.49 20.21 -4.42
C GLY A 301 -10.48 21.10 -3.17
N ARG A 302 -11.65 21.54 -2.71
CA ARG A 302 -11.79 22.30 -1.44
C ARG A 302 -11.39 21.49 -0.21
N ILE A 303 -11.60 20.16 -0.23
CA ILE A 303 -11.16 19.28 0.88
C ILE A 303 -9.64 19.30 0.99
N TRP A 304 -8.91 19.32 -0.13
CA TRP A 304 -7.45 19.44 -0.10
C TRP A 304 -6.98 20.83 0.33
N GLN A 305 -7.63 21.90 -0.13
CA GLN A 305 -7.28 23.27 0.31
C GLN A 305 -7.39 23.42 1.83
N GLU A 306 -8.44 22.86 2.43
CA GLU A 306 -8.58 22.82 3.89
C GLU A 306 -7.46 22.01 4.54
N ALA A 307 -7.13 20.84 3.97
CA ALA A 307 -6.03 20.00 4.45
C ALA A 307 -4.69 20.74 4.42
N GLU A 308 -4.37 21.38 3.29
CA GLU A 308 -3.14 22.13 3.08
C GLU A 308 -3.02 23.26 4.11
N LEU A 309 -4.10 24.02 4.32
CA LEU A 309 -4.13 25.12 5.28
C LEU A 309 -3.94 24.63 6.72
N GLU A 310 -4.65 23.57 7.13
CA GLU A 310 -4.50 22.98 8.47
C GLU A 310 -3.09 22.44 8.71
N LEU A 311 -2.51 21.75 7.70
CA LEU A 311 -1.15 21.22 7.79
C LEU A 311 -0.12 22.36 7.83
N PHE A 312 -0.30 23.40 7.02
CA PHE A 312 0.55 24.58 7.01
C PHE A 312 0.59 25.23 8.40
N TYR A 313 -0.58 25.53 8.99
CA TYR A 313 -0.64 26.13 10.33
C TYR A 313 -0.07 25.22 11.42
N LEU A 314 -0.26 23.90 11.32
CA LEU A 314 0.34 22.96 12.25
C LEU A 314 1.87 23.04 12.20
N TYR A 315 2.45 23.02 11.00
CA TYR A 315 3.90 22.95 10.82
C TYR A 315 4.59 24.31 11.05
N THR A 316 3.96 25.43 10.68
CA THR A 316 4.49 26.78 10.98
C THR A 316 4.34 27.13 12.46
N GLY A 317 3.18 26.83 13.07
CA GLY A 317 2.91 27.12 14.47
C GLY A 317 3.79 26.33 15.46
N THR A 318 4.44 25.27 14.99
CA THR A 318 5.41 24.47 15.76
C THR A 318 6.87 24.84 15.47
N GLY A 319 7.11 25.77 14.54
CA GLY A 319 8.45 26.26 14.20
C GLY A 319 9.27 25.31 13.32
N TYR A 320 8.69 24.24 12.79
CA TYR A 320 9.40 23.30 11.90
C TYR A 320 9.60 23.85 10.49
N ILE A 321 8.69 24.70 10.02
CA ILE A 321 8.82 25.43 8.76
C ILE A 321 8.60 26.92 9.01
N SER A 322 9.33 27.78 8.27
CA SER A 322 8.96 29.19 8.17
C SER A 322 7.81 29.38 7.20
N GLU A 323 7.14 30.54 7.23
CA GLU A 323 6.05 30.86 6.28
C GLU A 323 6.51 30.85 4.82
N THR A 324 7.80 31.03 4.58
CA THR A 324 8.43 31.04 3.26
C THR A 324 9.05 29.71 2.86
N ASP A 325 9.22 28.77 3.80
CA ASP A 325 9.84 27.48 3.52
C ASP A 325 8.83 26.49 2.95
N GLU A 326 9.25 25.82 1.89
CA GLU A 326 8.55 24.64 1.40
C GLU A 326 9.02 23.41 2.19
N LEU A 327 8.06 22.52 2.47
CA LEU A 327 8.29 21.27 3.19
C LEU A 327 9.02 20.25 2.29
N LYS A 328 10.27 20.59 1.95
CA LYS A 328 11.17 19.87 1.04
C LYS A 328 12.35 19.25 1.79
N ASP A 329 12.67 19.74 2.98
CA ASP A 329 13.79 19.21 3.75
C ASP A 329 13.40 17.96 4.54
N ASN A 330 14.10 16.86 4.23
CA ASN A 330 14.01 15.62 4.98
C ASN A 330 14.35 15.78 6.46
N ASN A 331 15.24 16.69 6.83
CA ASN A 331 15.60 16.88 8.23
C ASN A 331 14.42 17.44 9.02
N THR A 332 13.69 18.40 8.46
CA THR A 332 12.44 18.89 9.03
C THR A 332 11.42 17.77 9.20
N VAL A 333 11.21 16.93 8.18
CA VAL A 333 10.30 15.76 8.27
C VAL A 333 10.74 14.77 9.36
N LYS A 334 12.04 14.50 9.48
CA LYS A 334 12.61 13.65 10.54
C LYS A 334 12.35 14.24 11.93
N GLN A 335 12.49 15.56 12.10
CA GLN A 335 12.24 16.25 13.35
C GLN A 335 10.75 16.23 13.72
N MET A 336 9.86 16.58 12.78
CA MET A 336 8.41 16.52 12.97
C MET A 336 7.93 15.13 13.38
N ALA A 337 8.47 14.07 12.79
CA ALA A 337 8.07 12.71 13.13
C ALA A 337 8.45 12.29 14.57
N ARG A 338 9.44 12.95 15.19
CA ARG A 338 9.81 12.71 16.60
C ARG A 338 8.85 13.41 17.57
N ASP A 339 8.13 14.42 17.11
CA ASP A 339 7.15 15.14 17.90
C ASP A 339 5.80 14.43 17.85
N LYS A 340 5.48 13.74 18.95
CA LYS A 340 4.23 12.99 19.08
C LYS A 340 2.99 13.86 18.85
N LYS A 341 2.99 15.13 19.29
CA LYS A 341 1.84 16.01 19.12
C LYS A 341 1.64 16.36 17.65
N VAL A 342 2.72 16.65 16.92
CA VAL A 342 2.67 16.89 15.48
C VAL A 342 2.21 15.65 14.74
N VAL A 343 2.77 14.47 15.05
CA VAL A 343 2.36 13.20 14.43
C VAL A 343 0.86 12.93 14.62
N ASP A 344 0.36 13.05 15.85
CA ASP A 344 -1.04 12.76 16.16
C ASP A 344 -1.98 13.80 15.52
N ALA A 345 -1.59 15.09 15.49
CA ALA A 345 -2.33 16.13 14.80
C ALA A 345 -2.35 15.93 13.27
N THR A 346 -1.21 15.61 12.65
CA THR A 346 -1.12 15.29 11.21
C THR A 346 -2.02 14.11 10.86
N ARG A 347 -2.01 13.03 11.67
CA ARG A 347 -2.93 11.89 11.49
C ARG A 347 -4.39 12.30 11.60
N ALA A 348 -4.73 13.15 12.57
CA ALA A 348 -6.10 13.61 12.77
C ALA A 348 -6.61 14.41 11.57
N ILE A 349 -5.77 15.32 11.04
CA ILE A 349 -6.07 16.08 9.82
C ILE A 349 -6.29 15.11 8.66
N LEU A 350 -5.33 14.26 8.33
CA LEU A 350 -5.42 13.32 7.20
C LEU A 350 -6.65 12.38 7.31
N ASN A 351 -6.94 11.89 8.51
CA ASN A 351 -8.12 11.03 8.75
C ASN A 351 -9.43 11.80 8.57
N ARG A 352 -9.53 13.05 9.06
CA ARG A 352 -10.70 13.90 8.87
C ARG A 352 -10.96 14.14 7.38
N GLN A 353 -9.92 14.44 6.60
CA GLN A 353 -10.08 14.68 5.16
C GLN A 353 -10.47 13.39 4.41
N ALA A 354 -9.88 12.25 4.76
CA ALA A 354 -10.29 10.96 4.20
C ALA A 354 -11.77 10.65 4.48
N LEU A 355 -12.27 10.94 5.70
CA LEU A 355 -13.69 10.76 6.04
C LEU A 355 -14.60 11.69 5.23
N LYS A 356 -14.21 12.96 5.01
CA LYS A 356 -14.97 13.89 4.15
C LYS A 356 -15.06 13.39 2.72
N VAL A 357 -13.95 12.94 2.13
CA VAL A 357 -13.94 12.35 0.78
C VAL A 357 -14.86 11.12 0.73
N SER A 358 -14.73 10.21 1.70
CA SER A 358 -15.54 8.99 1.75
C SER A 358 -17.03 9.31 1.84
N ALA A 359 -17.43 10.28 2.67
CA ALA A 359 -18.81 10.71 2.79
C ALA A 359 -19.33 11.34 1.49
N PHE A 360 -18.51 12.11 0.79
CA PHE A 360 -18.89 12.71 -0.49
C PHE A 360 -19.10 11.66 -1.59
N ILE A 361 -18.19 10.68 -1.69
CA ILE A 361 -18.34 9.53 -2.61
C ILE A 361 -19.63 8.76 -2.30
N ALA A 362 -19.94 8.51 -1.02
CA ALA A 362 -21.16 7.83 -0.62
C ALA A 362 -22.43 8.61 -1.02
N LYS A 363 -22.44 9.94 -0.84
CA LYS A 363 -23.57 10.80 -1.26
C LYS A 363 -23.79 10.81 -2.77
N GLN A 364 -22.71 10.79 -3.56
CA GLN A 364 -22.81 10.71 -5.02
C GLN A 364 -23.46 9.39 -5.46
N LYS A 365 -23.19 8.28 -4.76
CA LYS A 365 -23.83 6.98 -5.05
C LYS A 365 -25.33 6.96 -4.76
N THR A 366 -25.80 7.71 -3.77
CA THR A 366 -27.24 7.75 -3.42
C THR A 366 -28.05 8.71 -4.30
N ALA A 367 -27.38 9.59 -5.05
CA ALA A 367 -28.01 10.59 -5.90
C ALA A 367 -28.05 10.20 -7.39
N ALA A 368 -27.33 9.14 -7.77
CA ALA A 368 -27.34 8.50 -9.08
C ALA A 368 -28.25 7.26 -9.03
#